data_AF-A0A947BG84-F1
#
_entry.id   AF-A0A947BG84-F1
#
_cell.length_a   1.000
_cell.length_b   1.000
_cell.length_c   1.000
_cell.angle_alpha   90.00
_cell.angle_beta   90.00
_cell.angle_gamma   90.00
#
_symmetry.space_group_name_H-M   'P 1'
#
loop_
_entity.id
_entity.type
_entity.pdbx_description
1 polymer ?
#
loop_
_entity_poly.entity_id
_entity_poly.type
_entity_poly.pdbx_seq_one_letter_code
_entity_poly.pdbx_strand_id
1 'polypeptide(L)' 'LEQVRDQGWSLVDQELETGLMSIAAPVRTSSGHVVGAINVGVPTLRMSPGEMVETVLPKLQATVQSISEAIRR' A
#
# COMPACT_ATOMS: atom_id res chain seq x y z
N LEU A 1 4.15 11.93 6.70
CA LEU A 1 3.56 10.89 7.58
C LEU A 1 2.12 11.19 8.00
N GLU A 2 1.74 12.46 8.25
CA GLU A 2 0.34 12.83 8.54
C GLU A 2 -0.62 12.39 7.44
N GLN A 3 -0.35 12.77 6.18
CA GLN A 3 -1.10 12.30 5.02
C GLN A 3 -1.28 10.77 4.96
N VAL A 4 -0.20 10.01 5.19
CA VAL A 4 -0.23 8.53 5.18
C VAL A 4 -1.16 7.99 6.28
N ARG A 5 -1.18 8.62 7.46
CA ARG A 5 -2.09 8.26 8.54
C ARG A 5 -3.54 8.55 8.18
N ASP A 6 -3.79 9.69 7.55
CA ASP A 6 -5.15 10.12 7.18
C ASP A 6 -5.73 9.29 6.04
N GLN A 7 -4.94 9.01 5.00
CA GLN A 7 -5.40 8.24 3.84
C GLN A 7 -5.28 6.72 4.01
N GLY A 8 -4.45 6.26 4.95
CA GLY A 8 -4.29 4.84 5.27
C GLY A 8 -3.42 4.04 4.29
N TRP A 9 -2.62 4.69 3.47
CA TRP A 9 -1.67 4.07 2.52
C TRP A 9 -0.55 5.06 2.18
N SER A 10 0.53 4.58 1.57
CA SER A 10 1.64 5.41 1.08
C SER A 10 1.94 5.11 -0.37
N LEU A 11 2.27 6.13 -1.16
CA LEU A 11 2.91 5.97 -2.46
C LEU A 11 4.27 6.66 -2.40
N VAL A 12 5.29 5.97 -2.91
CA VAL A 12 6.66 6.45 -3.01
C VAL A 12 7.05 6.41 -4.48
N ASP A 13 7.47 7.55 -5.01
CA ASP A 13 7.87 7.71 -6.41
C ASP A 13 9.36 7.98 -6.48
N GLN A 14 10.12 6.96 -6.91
CA GLN A 14 11.55 7.04 -7.23
C GLN A 14 12.48 7.49 -6.08
N GLU A 15 12.00 7.51 -4.84
CA GLU A 15 12.83 7.91 -3.69
C GLU A 15 13.85 6.84 -3.30
N LEU A 16 13.54 5.55 -3.53
CA LEU A 16 14.48 4.44 -3.28
C LEU A 16 15.39 4.18 -4.48
N GLU A 17 14.81 4.11 -5.67
CA GLU A 17 15.51 3.82 -6.92
C GLU A 17 14.82 4.57 -8.07
N THR A 18 15.62 5.28 -8.87
CA THR A 18 15.13 5.93 -10.08
C THR A 18 14.49 4.90 -11.02
N GLY A 19 13.31 5.19 -11.55
CA GLY A 19 12.54 4.25 -12.35
C GLY A 19 11.62 3.30 -11.57
N LEU A 20 11.59 3.35 -10.24
CA LEU A 20 10.72 2.53 -9.40
C LEU A 20 9.70 3.37 -8.62
N MET A 21 8.44 2.98 -8.69
CA MET A 21 7.41 3.43 -7.75
C MET A 21 6.96 2.29 -6.86
N SER A 22 6.40 2.61 -5.70
CA SER A 22 5.76 1.63 -4.83
C SER A 22 4.56 2.19 -4.10
N ILE A 23 3.59 1.32 -3.80
CA ILE A 23 2.40 1.64 -3.01
C ILE A 23 2.23 0.61 -1.91
N ALA A 24 1.97 1.07 -0.69
CA ALA A 24 1.85 0.20 0.46
C ALA A 24 0.64 0.54 1.34
N ALA A 25 0.07 -0.47 1.97
CA ALA A 25 -1.05 -0.34 2.91
C ALA A 25 -0.80 -1.18 4.18
N PRO A 26 -1.17 -0.69 5.37
CA PRO A 26 -0.87 -1.34 6.64
C PRO A 26 -1.81 -2.52 6.92
N VAL A 27 -1.27 -3.62 7.42
CA VAL A 27 -2.04 -4.72 8.00
C VAL A 27 -2.29 -4.42 9.47
N ARG A 28 -3.54 -4.49 9.90
CA ARG A 28 -3.96 -4.14 11.27
C ARG A 28 -4.62 -5.32 11.97
N THR A 29 -4.35 -5.46 13.26
CA THR A 29 -5.12 -6.36 14.14
C THR A 29 -6.53 -5.82 14.37
N SER A 30 -7.39 -6.63 14.99
CA SER A 30 -8.72 -6.20 15.46
C SER A 30 -8.65 -5.04 16.47
N SER A 31 -7.55 -4.92 17.21
CA SER A 31 -7.30 -3.78 18.13
C SER A 31 -6.76 -2.53 17.44
N GLY A 32 -6.62 -2.55 16.10
CA GLY A 32 -6.14 -1.41 15.31
C GLY A 32 -4.62 -1.27 15.24
N HIS A 33 -3.87 -2.12 15.97
CA HIS A 33 -2.41 -2.12 15.93
C HIS A 33 -1.89 -2.54 14.56
N VAL A 34 -0.94 -1.77 14.03
CA VAL A 34 -0.24 -2.14 12.79
C VAL A 34 0.77 -3.22 13.10
N VAL A 35 0.68 -4.35 12.42
CA VAL A 35 1.60 -5.50 12.57
C VAL A 35 2.52 -5.66 11.37
N GLY A 36 2.29 -4.90 10.30
CA GLY A 36 3.09 -4.89 9.09
C GLY A 36 2.43 -4.06 8.00
N ALA A 37 2.98 -4.13 6.79
CA ALA A 37 2.40 -3.53 5.60
C ALA A 37 2.63 -4.44 4.39
N ILE A 38 1.73 -4.37 3.42
CA ILE A 38 1.88 -5.02 2.11
C ILE A 38 2.26 -3.95 1.10
N ASN A 39 3.30 -4.23 0.31
CA ASN A 39 3.86 -3.31 -0.67
C ASN A 39 3.78 -3.91 -2.08
N VAL A 40 3.55 -3.06 -3.08
CA VAL A 40 3.63 -3.39 -4.51
C VAL A 40 4.56 -2.41 -5.19
N GLY A 41 5.63 -2.92 -5.82
CA GLY A 41 6.55 -2.14 -6.65
C GLY A 41 6.19 -2.21 -8.13
N VAL A 42 6.30 -1.09 -8.84
CA VAL A 42 5.98 -0.97 -10.26
C VAL A 42 7.02 -0.10 -10.96
N PRO A 43 7.58 -0.51 -12.13
CA PRO A 43 8.43 0.36 -12.92
C PRO A 43 7.67 1.58 -13.44
N THR A 44 8.26 2.78 -13.32
CA THR A 44 7.64 4.05 -13.77
C THR A 44 7.32 4.07 -15.27
N LEU A 45 8.04 3.28 -16.07
CA LEU A 45 7.79 3.14 -17.51
C LEU A 45 6.43 2.51 -17.83
N ARG A 46 5.82 1.77 -16.89
CA ARG A 46 4.59 1.00 -17.13
C ARG A 46 3.32 1.63 -16.59
N MET A 47 3.45 2.58 -15.67
CA MET A 47 2.32 3.11 -14.91
C MET A 47 2.70 4.46 -14.30
N SER A 48 1.76 5.39 -14.22
CA SER A 48 1.87 6.65 -13.49
C SER A 48 1.42 6.51 -12.03
N PRO A 49 1.78 7.45 -11.13
CA PRO A 49 1.30 7.44 -9.75
C PRO A 49 -0.24 7.41 -9.65
N GLY A 50 -0.93 8.17 -10.50
CA GLY A 50 -2.39 8.23 -10.54
C GLY A 50 -3.00 6.88 -10.93
N GLU A 51 -2.51 6.25 -12.00
CA GLU A 51 -2.96 4.92 -12.41
C GLU A 51 -2.68 3.86 -11.34
N MET A 52 -1.59 3.97 -10.58
CA MET A 52 -1.29 3.08 -9.47
C MET A 52 -2.33 3.22 -8.35
N VAL A 53 -2.73 4.44 -8.02
CA VAL A 53 -3.81 4.71 -7.05
C VAL A 53 -5.15 4.22 -7.57
N GLU A 54 -5.46 4.38 -8.85
CA GLU A 54 -6.75 3.97 -9.41
C GLU A 54 -6.88 2.45 -9.59
N THR A 55 -5.78 1.75 -9.92
CA THR A 55 -5.83 0.35 -10.36
C THR A 55 -5.22 -0.65 -9.38
N VAL A 56 -4.15 -0.25 -8.66
CA VAL A 56 -3.42 -1.13 -7.74
C VAL A 56 -3.95 -0.98 -6.32
N LEU A 57 -4.18 0.25 -5.86
CA LEU A 57 -4.61 0.51 -4.48
C LEU A 57 -5.88 -0.25 -4.08
N PRO A 58 -6.97 -0.32 -4.87
CA PRO A 58 -8.18 -1.03 -4.45
C PRO A 58 -7.92 -2.53 -4.24
N LYS A 59 -7.08 -3.14 -5.09
CA LYS A 59 -6.70 -4.55 -4.99
C LYS A 59 -5.78 -4.80 -3.80
N LEU A 60 -4.84 -3.88 -3.56
CA LEU A 60 -3.95 -3.93 -2.40
C LEU A 60 -4.74 -3.82 -1.10
N GLN A 61 -5.70 -2.89 -1.02
CA GLN A 61 -6.56 -2.74 0.15
C GLN A 61 -7.41 -3.99 0.39
N ALA A 62 -8.02 -4.56 -0.65
CA ALA A 62 -8.76 -5.83 -0.53
C ALA A 62 -7.86 -6.97 -0.04
N THR A 63 -6.62 -7.05 -0.54
CA THR A 63 -5.63 -8.05 -0.10
C THR A 63 -5.26 -7.86 1.37
N VAL A 64 -5.00 -6.63 1.78
CA VAL A 64 -4.70 -6.27 3.18
C VAL A 64 -5.89 -6.61 4.09
N GLN A 65 -7.13 -6.38 3.66
CA GLN A 65 -8.30 -6.80 4.42
C GLN A 65 -8.32 -8.31 4.62
N SER A 66 -8.21 -9.10 3.54
CA SER A 66 -8.16 -10.56 3.61
C SER A 66 -7.07 -11.09 4.56
N ILE A 67 -5.87 -10.50 4.49
CA ILE A 67 -4.77 -10.84 5.41
C ILE A 67 -5.14 -10.47 6.85
N SER A 68 -5.67 -9.27 7.06
CA SER A 68 -6.12 -8.81 8.38
C SER A 68 -7.18 -9.74 8.96
N GLU A 69 -8.05 -10.34 8.15
CA GLU A 69 -9.02 -11.34 8.62
C GLU A 69 -8.38 -12.69 8.94
N ALA A 70 -7.41 -13.12 8.13
CA ALA A 70 -6.73 -14.40 8.33
C ALA A 70 -5.92 -14.41 9.64
N ILE A 71 -5.26 -13.30 9.99
CA ILE A 71 -4.46 -13.18 11.21
C ILE A 71 -5.30 -12.93 12.48
N ARG A 72 -6.62 -12.76 12.36
CA ARG A 72 -7.53 -12.68 13.52
C ARG A 72 -7.81 -14.05 14.15
N ARG A 73 -7.51 -15.14 13.45
CA ARG A 73 -7.74 -16.52 13.89
C ARG A 73 -6.59 -17.01 14.76
#